data_AF-A0A1U7MQZ8-F1
#
_entry.id   AF-A0A1U7MQZ8-F1
#
_cell.length_a   1.000
_cell.length_b   1.000
_cell.length_c   1.000
_cell.angle_alpha   90.00
_cell.angle_beta   90.00
_cell.angle_gamma   90.00
#
_symmetry.space_group_name_H-M   'P 1'
#
loop_
_entity.id
_entity.type
_entity.pdbx_description
1 polymer ?
#
loop_
_entity_poly.entity_id
_entity_poly.type
_entity_poly.pdbx_seq_one_letter_code
_entity_poly.pdbx_strand_id
1 'polypeptide(L)'
;MGFLTALAFLTRVPVRVRAGGDLARAAPWFPVVGALVGAGAGLVGALAARWLGVLTGVLVLLTVDAVLTGLLHLDGLADTADGLGVAGRERRLAVMKDSATGVFGVVAVVLALALTGSLLVGLASGLRAWGFIAVCAAGWAVSRCALVVLAAALPYAREEGTGRSFVAGLGTGQAFGAVLTTALVCAAAVVALTLTSPAGPAWADPTGWWPAPATRTGRMPCRPSSRSSAAPSWPQPPRGGSRPGPAGRWAASPATCSGRRPR
;
A
#
# COMPACT_ATOMS: atom_id res chain seq x y z
N MET A 1 -22.81 -7.53 22.74
CA MET A 1 -22.12 -8.81 22.43
C MET A 1 -21.74 -8.96 20.95
N GLY A 2 -22.35 -8.24 19.99
CA GLY A 2 -22.03 -8.37 18.55
C GLY A 2 -20.58 -8.07 18.16
N PHE A 3 -19.91 -7.13 18.84
CA PHE A 3 -18.49 -6.82 18.58
C PHE A 3 -17.55 -8.00 18.80
N LEU A 4 -17.69 -8.76 19.91
CA LEU A 4 -16.82 -9.91 20.18
C LEU A 4 -17.05 -11.05 19.18
N THR A 5 -18.29 -11.25 18.73
CA THR A 5 -18.61 -12.19 17.64
C THR A 5 -17.95 -11.77 16.33
N ALA A 6 -17.99 -10.48 15.98
CA ALA A 6 -17.31 -9.96 14.80
C ALA A 6 -15.78 -10.10 14.90
N LEU A 7 -15.21 -9.81 16.08
CA LEU A 7 -13.78 -9.93 16.34
C LEU A 7 -13.30 -11.37 16.21
N ALA A 8 -14.02 -12.33 16.79
CA ALA A 8 -13.70 -13.76 16.69
C ALA A 8 -13.87 -14.33 15.27
N PHE A 9 -14.78 -13.77 14.47
CA PHE A 9 -14.98 -14.20 13.09
C PHE A 9 -13.91 -13.64 12.15
N LEU A 10 -13.56 -12.36 12.30
CA LEU A 10 -12.66 -11.66 11.37
C LEU A 10 -11.17 -11.78 11.73
N THR A 11 -10.85 -12.24 12.95
CA THR A 11 -9.47 -12.33 13.44
C THR A 11 -9.21 -13.67 14.13
N ARG A 12 -7.95 -14.10 14.16
CA ARG A 12 -7.48 -15.26 14.95
C ARG A 12 -7.23 -14.95 16.42
N VAL A 13 -7.59 -13.76 16.90
CA VAL A 13 -7.41 -13.42 18.31
C VAL A 13 -8.32 -14.34 19.14
N PRO A 14 -7.78 -15.08 20.13
CA PRO A 14 -8.58 -16.01 20.92
C PRO A 14 -9.53 -15.24 21.84
N VAL A 15 -10.76 -15.04 21.37
CA VAL A 15 -11.83 -14.36 22.12
C VAL A 15 -12.87 -15.38 22.54
N ARG A 16 -13.23 -15.37 23.82
CA ARG A 16 -14.32 -16.22 24.33
C ARG A 16 -15.66 -15.67 23.87
N VAL A 17 -16.28 -16.31 22.89
CA VAL A 17 -17.64 -16.00 22.43
C VAL A 17 -18.59 -17.08 22.95
N ARG A 18 -19.77 -16.69 23.42
CA ARG A 18 -20.83 -17.65 23.80
C ARG A 18 -21.22 -18.47 22.56
N ALA A 19 -21.35 -19.79 22.73
CA ALA A 19 -21.91 -20.66 21.71
C ALA A 19 -23.29 -20.10 21.26
N GLY A 20 -23.51 -20.00 19.95
CA GLY A 20 -24.72 -19.43 19.36
C GLY A 20 -24.71 -17.92 19.10
N GLY A 21 -23.54 -17.27 19.05
CA GLY A 21 -23.43 -15.87 18.62
C GLY A 21 -23.96 -15.65 17.20
N ASP A 22 -25.00 -14.83 17.07
CA ASP A 22 -25.61 -14.46 15.78
C ASP A 22 -24.66 -13.54 14.99
N LEU A 23 -24.02 -14.11 13.96
CA LEU A 23 -23.07 -13.39 13.12
C LEU A 23 -23.74 -12.29 12.29
N ALA A 24 -25.01 -12.45 11.92
CA ALA A 24 -25.74 -11.44 11.17
C ALA A 24 -25.99 -10.20 12.04
N ARG A 25 -26.32 -10.38 13.32
CA ARG A 25 -26.40 -9.26 14.29
C ARG A 25 -25.04 -8.60 14.56
N ALA A 26 -23.94 -9.31 14.33
CA ALA A 26 -22.59 -8.78 14.46
C ALA A 26 -22.13 -7.96 13.23
N ALA A 27 -22.83 -8.07 12.09
CA ALA A 27 -22.43 -7.45 10.83
C ALA A 27 -22.16 -5.94 10.89
N PRO A 28 -22.95 -5.11 11.62
CA PRO A 28 -22.64 -3.68 11.76
C PRO A 28 -21.29 -3.38 12.45
N TRP A 29 -20.71 -4.36 13.16
CA TRP A 29 -19.41 -4.22 13.82
C TRP A 29 -18.23 -4.64 12.93
N PHE A 30 -18.49 -5.24 11.77
CA PHE A 30 -17.44 -5.69 10.87
C PHE A 30 -16.54 -4.54 10.40
N PRO A 31 -17.06 -3.35 10.01
CA PRO A 31 -16.23 -2.21 9.67
C PRO A 31 -15.38 -1.70 10.84
N VAL A 32 -15.91 -1.75 12.06
CA VAL A 32 -15.18 -1.34 13.27
C VAL A 32 -14.01 -2.28 13.54
N VAL A 33 -14.23 -3.59 13.46
CA VAL A 33 -13.15 -4.58 13.57
C VAL A 33 -12.13 -4.42 12.44
N GLY A 34 -12.61 -4.17 11.21
CA GLY A 34 -11.75 -3.83 10.08
C GLY A 34 -10.87 -2.62 10.39
N ALA A 35 -11.45 -1.53 10.90
CA ALA A 35 -10.72 -0.34 11.29
C ALA A 35 -9.64 -0.62 12.33
N LEU A 36 -9.93 -1.45 13.34
CA LEU A 36 -8.96 -1.84 14.37
C LEU A 36 -7.80 -2.67 13.79
N VAL A 37 -8.10 -3.61 12.90
CA VAL A 37 -7.08 -4.41 12.21
C VAL A 37 -6.20 -3.51 11.33
N GLY A 38 -6.81 -2.65 10.51
CA GLY A 38 -6.09 -1.72 9.65
C GLY A 38 -5.24 -0.72 10.43
N ALA A 39 -5.76 -0.17 11.53
CA ALA A 39 -5.01 0.72 12.41
C ALA A 39 -3.84 0.01 13.09
N GLY A 40 -4.06 -1.21 13.60
CA GLY A 40 -3.03 -2.01 14.25
C GLY A 40 -1.92 -2.42 13.30
N ALA A 41 -2.27 -2.97 12.12
CA ALA A 41 -1.30 -3.31 11.08
C ALA A 41 -0.58 -2.06 10.57
N GLY A 42 -1.31 -0.96 10.35
CA GLY A 42 -0.77 0.34 9.98
C GLY A 42 0.25 0.88 10.98
N LEU A 43 -0.04 0.77 12.29
CA LEU A 43 0.87 1.19 13.36
C LEU A 43 2.15 0.38 13.38
N VAL A 44 2.05 -0.96 13.32
CA VAL A 44 3.24 -1.84 13.30
C VAL A 44 4.06 -1.59 12.05
N GLY A 45 3.41 -1.45 10.89
CA GLY A 45 4.08 -1.12 9.63
C GLY A 45 4.77 0.24 9.67
N ALA A 46 4.10 1.26 10.20
CA ALA A 46 4.66 2.59 10.41
C ALA A 46 5.91 2.57 11.30
N LEU A 47 5.86 1.81 12.40
CA LEU A 47 6.98 1.66 13.31
C LEU A 47 8.15 0.91 12.63
N ALA A 48 7.88 -0.16 11.90
CA ALA A 48 8.89 -0.89 11.15
C ALA A 48 9.53 -0.01 10.06
N ALA A 49 8.72 0.80 9.36
CA ALA A 49 9.19 1.68 8.29
C ALA A 49 10.20 2.72 8.79
N ARG A 50 10.06 3.19 10.03
CA ARG A 50 11.00 4.13 10.67
C ARG A 50 12.42 3.58 10.76
N TRP A 51 12.57 2.27 10.99
CA TRP A 51 13.89 1.65 11.20
C TRP A 51 14.40 0.89 9.98
N LEU A 52 13.50 0.37 9.14
CA LEU A 52 13.81 -0.58 8.06
C LEU A 52 13.42 -0.07 6.66
N GLY A 53 12.86 1.14 6.54
CA GLY A 53 12.42 1.75 5.29
C GLY A 53 10.98 1.41 4.88
N VAL A 54 10.39 2.20 3.95
CA VAL A 54 8.95 2.14 3.60
C VAL A 54 8.54 0.73 3.20
N LEU A 55 9.32 0.16 2.28
CA LEU A 55 9.00 -1.12 1.67
C LEU A 55 8.89 -2.21 2.72
N THR A 56 9.91 -2.31 3.59
CA THR A 56 9.90 -3.27 4.70
C THR A 56 8.74 -3.04 5.64
N GLY A 57 8.43 -1.78 5.98
CA GLY A 57 7.29 -1.45 6.84
C GLY A 57 5.94 -1.87 6.23
N VAL A 58 5.75 -1.67 4.92
CA VAL A 58 4.54 -2.12 4.22
C VAL A 58 4.46 -3.65 4.15
N LEU A 59 5.57 -4.35 3.93
CA LEU A 59 5.59 -5.81 3.97
C LEU A 59 5.26 -6.35 5.37
N VAL A 60 5.76 -5.69 6.42
CA VAL A 60 5.40 -6.01 7.81
C VAL A 60 3.91 -5.77 8.06
N LEU A 61 3.35 -4.66 7.59
CA LEU A 61 1.90 -4.38 7.67
C LEU A 61 1.08 -5.51 7.06
N LEU A 62 1.39 -5.89 5.81
CA LEU A 62 0.69 -6.96 5.10
C LEU A 62 0.83 -8.31 5.82
N THR A 63 2.00 -8.57 6.40
CA THR A 63 2.24 -9.79 7.20
C THR A 63 1.39 -9.80 8.47
N VAL A 64 1.33 -8.67 9.18
CA VAL A 64 0.50 -8.54 10.38
C VAL A 64 -0.98 -8.74 10.04
N ASP A 65 -1.47 -8.11 8.97
CA ASP A 65 -2.85 -8.31 8.50
C ASP A 65 -3.14 -9.78 8.17
N ALA A 66 -2.24 -10.44 7.42
CA ALA A 66 -2.35 -11.85 7.06
C ALA A 66 -2.42 -12.76 8.30
N VAL A 67 -1.55 -12.54 9.28
CA VAL A 67 -1.50 -13.35 10.52
C VAL A 67 -2.73 -13.08 11.39
N LEU A 68 -3.11 -11.82 11.57
CA LEU A 68 -4.24 -11.43 12.42
C LEU A 68 -5.56 -11.90 11.87
N THR A 69 -5.78 -11.79 10.56
CA THR A 69 -7.04 -12.20 9.90
C THR A 69 -7.05 -13.67 9.49
N GLY A 70 -5.89 -14.32 9.57
CA GLY A 70 -5.72 -15.72 9.21
C GLY A 70 -5.85 -15.99 7.72
N LEU A 71 -5.54 -15.00 6.87
CA LEU A 71 -5.63 -15.05 5.40
C LEU A 71 -7.05 -15.18 4.83
N LEU A 72 -8.10 -14.99 5.63
CA LEU A 72 -9.49 -15.19 5.21
C LEU A 72 -9.85 -14.48 3.88
N HIS A 73 -9.28 -13.30 3.62
CA HIS A 73 -9.53 -12.54 2.40
C HIS A 73 -8.74 -13.06 1.20
N LEU A 74 -7.50 -13.47 1.42
CA LEU A 74 -6.62 -13.97 0.37
C LEU A 74 -7.02 -15.39 -0.06
N ASP A 75 -7.52 -16.20 0.88
CA ASP A 75 -8.12 -17.50 0.63
C ASP A 75 -9.36 -17.38 -0.28
N GLY A 76 -10.32 -16.53 0.11
CA GLY A 76 -11.50 -16.29 -0.72
C GLY A 76 -11.20 -15.69 -2.10
N LEU A 77 -10.14 -14.88 -2.22
CA LEU A 77 -9.66 -14.40 -3.52
C LEU A 77 -9.09 -15.53 -4.37
N ALA A 78 -8.27 -16.40 -3.78
CA ALA A 78 -7.66 -17.54 -4.46
C ALA A 78 -8.75 -18.50 -4.98
N ASP A 79 -9.67 -18.91 -4.10
CA ASP A 79 -10.80 -19.78 -4.42
C ASP A 79 -11.66 -19.20 -5.53
N THR A 80 -11.97 -17.90 -5.46
CA THR A 80 -12.78 -17.23 -6.48
C THR A 80 -12.06 -17.21 -7.82
N ALA A 81 -10.76 -16.93 -7.84
CA ALA A 81 -9.97 -16.91 -9.08
C ALA A 81 -9.86 -18.31 -9.70
N ASP A 82 -9.63 -19.36 -8.91
CA ASP A 82 -9.59 -20.74 -9.38
C ASP A 82 -10.97 -21.21 -9.86
N GLY A 83 -12.04 -20.87 -9.14
CA GLY A 83 -13.42 -21.11 -9.56
C GLY A 83 -13.76 -20.41 -10.88
N LEU A 84 -13.29 -19.18 -11.11
CA LEU A 84 -13.49 -18.47 -12.37
C LEU A 84 -12.65 -19.03 -13.52
N GLY A 85 -11.55 -19.72 -13.24
CA GLY A 85 -10.71 -20.39 -14.22
C GLY A 85 -11.37 -21.61 -14.90
N VAL A 86 -12.53 -22.06 -14.41
CA VAL A 86 -13.26 -23.21 -14.98
C VAL A 86 -14.67 -22.84 -15.45
N ALA A 87 -15.16 -23.57 -16.46
CA ALA A 87 -16.52 -23.42 -16.99
C ALA A 87 -17.51 -24.37 -16.29
N GLY A 88 -18.77 -23.91 -16.17
CA GLY A 88 -19.87 -24.69 -15.58
C GLY A 88 -20.03 -24.48 -14.07
N ARG A 89 -21.25 -24.16 -13.62
CA ARG A 89 -21.54 -23.77 -12.23
C ARG A 89 -21.14 -24.85 -11.22
N GLU A 90 -21.48 -26.12 -11.47
CA GLU A 90 -21.14 -27.19 -10.51
C GLU A 90 -19.63 -27.32 -10.34
N ARG A 91 -18.88 -27.20 -11.44
CA ARG A 91 -17.42 -27.33 -11.41
C ARG A 91 -16.74 -26.16 -10.71
N ARG A 92 -17.23 -24.92 -10.88
CA ARG A 92 -16.73 -23.76 -10.11
C ARG A 92 -16.89 -23.97 -8.61
N LEU A 93 -18.08 -24.41 -8.20
CA LEU A 93 -18.39 -24.66 -6.78
C LEU A 93 -17.63 -25.86 -6.21
N ALA A 94 -17.26 -26.84 -7.06
CA ALA A 94 -16.40 -27.95 -6.65
C ALA A 94 -14.96 -27.48 -6.43
N VAL A 95 -14.40 -26.68 -7.34
CA VAL A 95 -13.04 -26.12 -7.22
C VAL A 95 -12.91 -25.23 -5.99
N MET A 96 -13.89 -24.35 -5.71
CA MET A 96 -13.90 -23.52 -4.50
C MET A 96 -14.05 -24.29 -3.18
N LYS A 97 -14.29 -25.61 -3.21
CA LYS A 97 -14.28 -26.46 -2.01
C LYS A 97 -13.00 -27.27 -1.87
N ASP A 98 -12.26 -27.40 -2.97
CA ASP A 98 -11.02 -28.13 -2.97
C ASP A 98 -9.98 -27.30 -2.20
N SER A 99 -9.23 -27.96 -1.33
CA SER A 99 -8.11 -27.33 -0.63
C SER A 99 -6.91 -27.09 -1.56
N ALA A 100 -6.90 -27.68 -2.76
CA ALA A 100 -5.84 -27.47 -3.74
C ALA A 100 -5.96 -26.10 -4.41
N THR A 101 -4.92 -25.28 -4.27
CA THR A 101 -4.83 -23.99 -4.97
C THR A 101 -4.35 -24.17 -6.41
N GLY A 102 -5.05 -23.57 -7.36
CA GLY A 102 -4.68 -23.53 -8.77
C GLY A 102 -3.79 -22.34 -9.13
N VAL A 103 -3.34 -22.31 -10.39
CA VAL A 103 -2.47 -21.24 -10.90
C VAL A 103 -3.20 -19.89 -10.90
N PHE A 104 -4.51 -19.88 -11.16
CA PHE A 104 -5.30 -18.65 -11.15
C PHE A 104 -5.35 -18.03 -9.75
N GLY A 105 -5.58 -18.85 -8.72
CA GLY A 105 -5.56 -18.43 -7.32
C GLY A 105 -4.21 -17.84 -6.91
N VAL A 106 -3.12 -18.55 -7.21
CA VAL A 106 -1.76 -18.06 -6.90
C VAL A 106 -1.48 -16.72 -7.59
N VAL A 107 -1.75 -16.61 -8.89
CA VAL A 107 -1.51 -15.37 -9.65
C VAL A 107 -2.36 -14.23 -9.12
N ALA A 108 -3.64 -14.48 -8.79
CA ALA A 108 -4.53 -13.47 -8.24
C ALA A 108 -4.02 -12.93 -6.90
N VAL A 109 -3.60 -13.80 -5.97
CA VAL A 109 -3.04 -13.39 -4.67
C VAL A 109 -1.75 -12.58 -4.84
N VAL A 110 -0.83 -13.02 -5.72
CA VAL A 110 0.42 -12.30 -5.98
C VAL A 110 0.16 -10.92 -6.54
N LEU A 111 -0.71 -10.80 -7.56
CA LEU A 111 -1.06 -9.51 -8.16
C LEU A 111 -1.78 -8.59 -7.16
N ALA A 112 -2.69 -9.14 -6.34
CA ALA A 112 -3.37 -8.36 -5.32
C ALA A 112 -2.40 -7.82 -4.26
N LEU A 113 -1.52 -8.66 -3.71
CA LEU A 113 -0.51 -8.22 -2.74
C LEU A 113 0.47 -7.22 -3.32
N ALA A 114 0.91 -7.41 -4.57
CA ALA A 114 1.79 -6.46 -5.26
C ALA A 114 1.12 -5.10 -5.47
N LEU A 115 -0.14 -5.11 -5.94
CA LEU A 115 -0.92 -3.89 -6.12
C LEU A 115 -1.15 -3.18 -4.78
N THR A 116 -1.68 -3.87 -3.77
CA THR A 116 -1.90 -3.29 -2.44
C THR A 116 -0.60 -2.78 -1.83
N GLY A 117 0.50 -3.53 -1.91
CA GLY A 117 1.80 -3.12 -1.43
C GLY A 117 2.31 -1.84 -2.11
N SER A 118 2.23 -1.76 -3.44
CA SER A 118 2.63 -0.56 -4.19
C SER A 118 1.83 0.68 -3.80
N LEU A 119 0.51 0.55 -3.63
CA LEU A 119 -0.37 1.64 -3.21
C LEU A 119 -0.06 2.10 -1.79
N LEU A 120 0.17 1.15 -0.87
CA LEU A 120 0.55 1.45 0.51
C LEU A 120 1.92 2.13 0.60
N VAL A 121 2.89 1.75 -0.23
CA VAL A 121 4.20 2.44 -0.31
C VAL A 121 4.00 3.89 -0.76
N GLY A 122 3.16 4.11 -1.78
CA GLY A 122 2.81 5.46 -2.24
C GLY A 122 2.17 6.31 -1.14
N LEU A 123 1.19 5.75 -0.42
CA LEU A 123 0.52 6.40 0.69
C LEU A 123 1.47 6.69 1.87
N ALA A 124 2.29 5.73 2.27
CA ALA A 124 3.26 5.88 3.36
C ALA A 124 4.32 6.94 3.04
N SER A 125 4.65 7.14 1.76
CA SER A 125 5.60 8.18 1.33
C SER A 125 5.00 9.58 1.30
N GLY A 126 3.67 9.70 1.13
CA GLY A 126 2.96 10.97 1.02
C GLY A 126 2.30 11.45 2.32
N LEU A 127 2.11 10.57 3.30
CA LEU A 127 1.36 10.85 4.53
C LEU A 127 2.24 10.81 5.78
N ARG A 128 1.81 11.51 6.83
CA ARG A 128 2.37 11.34 8.19
C ARG A 128 1.82 10.07 8.86
N ALA A 129 2.35 9.69 10.04
CA ALA A 129 2.14 8.37 10.67
C ALA A 129 0.67 8.19 10.93
N TRP A 130 0.14 9.17 11.63
CA TRP A 130 -1.23 9.22 12.03
C TRP A 130 -2.16 9.33 10.83
N GLY A 131 -1.76 10.05 9.77
CA GLY A 131 -2.51 10.08 8.50
C GLY A 131 -2.52 8.72 7.78
N PHE A 132 -1.37 8.05 7.70
CA PHE A 132 -1.24 6.72 7.11
C PHE A 132 -2.03 5.67 7.90
N ILE A 133 -1.93 5.68 9.23
CA ILE A 133 -2.69 4.80 10.12
C ILE A 133 -4.20 5.04 9.97
N ALA A 134 -4.63 6.31 9.90
CA ALA A 134 -6.03 6.66 9.68
C ALA A 134 -6.56 6.17 8.34
N VAL A 135 -5.77 6.29 7.26
CA VAL A 135 -6.12 5.76 5.94
C VAL A 135 -6.19 4.23 5.95
N CYS A 136 -5.26 3.55 6.63
CA CYS A 136 -5.32 2.09 6.77
C CYS A 136 -6.58 1.66 7.53
N ALA A 137 -6.94 2.35 8.62
CA ALA A 137 -8.16 2.08 9.36
C ALA A 137 -9.42 2.23 8.49
N ALA A 138 -9.52 3.34 7.74
CA ALA A 138 -10.65 3.58 6.83
C ALA A 138 -10.70 2.54 5.69
N GLY A 139 -9.57 2.23 5.05
CA GLY A 139 -9.51 1.26 3.96
C GLY A 139 -9.97 -0.14 4.39
N TRP A 140 -9.54 -0.60 5.57
CA TRP A 140 -9.97 -1.88 6.10
C TRP A 140 -11.43 -1.88 6.55
N ALA A 141 -11.93 -0.77 7.11
CA ALA A 141 -13.35 -0.63 7.43
C ALA A 141 -14.23 -0.76 6.17
N VAL A 142 -13.84 -0.08 5.08
CA VAL A 142 -14.52 -0.17 3.78
C VAL A 142 -14.49 -1.60 3.25
N SER A 143 -13.35 -2.29 3.33
CA SER A 143 -13.23 -3.70 2.94
C SER A 143 -14.25 -4.59 3.67
N ARG A 144 -14.38 -4.45 5.00
CA ARG A 144 -15.33 -5.26 5.79
C ARG A 144 -16.78 -4.84 5.59
N CYS A 145 -17.04 -3.58 5.26
CA CYS A 145 -18.36 -3.14 4.82
C CYS A 145 -18.77 -3.79 3.49
N ALA A 146 -17.85 -3.84 2.52
CA ALA A 146 -18.12 -4.44 1.22
C ALA A 146 -18.55 -5.91 1.35
N LEU A 147 -17.92 -6.67 2.26
CA LEU A 147 -18.34 -8.04 2.57
C LEU A 147 -19.81 -8.11 3.03
N VAL A 148 -20.22 -7.25 3.98
CA VAL A 148 -21.59 -7.23 4.51
C VAL A 148 -22.60 -6.82 3.44
N VAL A 149 -22.29 -5.78 2.65
CA VAL A 149 -23.17 -5.29 1.59
C VAL A 149 -23.36 -6.33 0.49
N LEU A 150 -22.27 -6.97 0.04
CA LEU A 150 -22.35 -8.03 -0.97
C LEU A 150 -23.13 -9.25 -0.45
N ALA A 151 -22.90 -9.64 0.81
CA ALA A 151 -23.63 -10.75 1.44
C ALA A 151 -25.12 -10.46 1.60
N ALA A 152 -25.53 -9.19 1.80
CA ALA A 152 -26.93 -8.81 1.87
C ALA A 152 -27.58 -8.62 0.48
N ALA A 153 -26.80 -8.26 -0.54
CA ALA A 153 -27.31 -7.93 -1.88
C ALA A 153 -27.38 -9.14 -2.83
N LEU A 154 -26.57 -10.18 -2.61
CA LEU A 154 -26.45 -11.31 -3.52
C LEU A 154 -27.08 -12.59 -2.93
N PRO A 155 -27.73 -13.42 -3.76
CA PRO A 155 -28.22 -14.72 -3.32
C PRO A 155 -27.05 -15.63 -2.96
N TYR A 156 -27.19 -16.39 -1.87
CA TYR A 156 -26.17 -17.35 -1.46
C TYR A 156 -26.00 -18.45 -2.53
N ALA A 157 -24.76 -18.71 -2.95
CA ALA A 157 -24.49 -19.53 -4.12
C ALA A 157 -24.70 -21.05 -3.91
N ARG A 158 -24.67 -21.52 -2.66
CA ARG A 158 -24.76 -22.95 -2.29
C ARG A 158 -26.06 -23.26 -1.58
N GLU A 159 -26.52 -24.50 -1.68
CA GLU A 159 -27.64 -24.97 -0.87
C GLU A 159 -27.22 -25.14 0.59
N GLU A 160 -25.99 -25.59 0.88
CA GLU A 160 -25.50 -25.77 2.25
C GLU A 160 -24.11 -25.15 2.43
N GLY A 161 -23.85 -24.62 3.63
CA GLY A 161 -22.53 -24.14 4.04
C GLY A 161 -22.56 -23.18 5.22
N THR A 162 -21.37 -22.95 5.79
CA THR A 162 -21.13 -22.15 6.99
C THR A 162 -21.57 -20.68 6.84
N GLY A 163 -21.58 -20.15 5.61
CA GLY A 163 -22.05 -18.79 5.31
C GLY A 163 -23.57 -18.64 5.19
N ARG A 164 -24.35 -19.73 5.11
CA ARG A 164 -25.80 -19.66 4.83
C ARG A 164 -26.57 -18.99 5.97
N SER A 165 -26.25 -19.34 7.22
CA SER A 165 -26.89 -18.74 8.40
C SER A 165 -26.60 -17.25 8.53
N PHE A 166 -25.40 -16.82 8.13
CA PHE A 166 -25.03 -15.42 8.07
C PHE A 166 -25.83 -14.66 7.01
N VAL A 167 -25.83 -15.14 5.76
CA VAL A 167 -26.54 -14.49 4.65
C VAL A 167 -28.06 -14.46 4.89
N ALA A 168 -28.64 -15.55 5.37
CA ALA A 168 -30.08 -15.61 5.65
C ALA A 168 -30.52 -14.67 6.78
N GLY A 169 -29.61 -14.33 7.70
CA GLY A 169 -29.88 -13.40 8.81
C GLY A 169 -29.63 -11.93 8.45
N LEU A 170 -29.01 -11.62 7.30
CA LEU A 170 -28.71 -10.26 6.89
C LEU A 170 -29.94 -9.59 6.26
N GLY A 171 -30.39 -8.49 6.86
CA GLY A 171 -31.38 -7.61 6.29
C GLY A 171 -30.80 -6.21 5.98
N THR A 172 -31.64 -5.36 5.40
CA THR A 172 -31.29 -3.98 5.04
C THR A 172 -30.80 -3.16 6.24
N GLY A 173 -31.34 -3.44 7.44
CA GLY A 173 -30.93 -2.74 8.67
C GLY A 173 -29.47 -3.02 9.06
N GLN A 174 -29.01 -4.27 8.95
CA GLN A 174 -27.63 -4.61 9.26
C GLN A 174 -26.66 -4.06 8.22
N ALA A 175 -27.02 -4.11 6.94
CA ALA A 175 -26.25 -3.51 5.87
C ALA A 175 -26.15 -1.98 6.05
N PHE A 176 -27.25 -1.31 6.36
CA PHE A 176 -27.26 0.12 6.67
C PHE A 176 -26.37 0.46 7.88
N GLY A 177 -26.44 -0.35 8.95
CA GLY A 177 -25.56 -0.18 10.11
C GLY A 177 -24.07 -0.33 9.77
N ALA A 178 -23.71 -1.27 8.90
CA ALA A 178 -22.33 -1.41 8.42
C ALA A 178 -21.89 -0.20 7.57
N VAL A 179 -22.76 0.29 6.67
CA VAL A 179 -22.46 1.49 5.87
C VAL A 179 -22.30 2.72 6.77
N LEU A 180 -23.20 2.93 7.73
CA LEU A 180 -23.15 4.07 8.65
C LEU A 180 -21.87 4.04 9.50
N THR A 181 -21.52 2.90 10.10
CA THR A 181 -20.29 2.77 10.88
C THR A 181 -19.04 3.00 10.03
N THR A 182 -19.04 2.52 8.78
CA THR A 182 -17.95 2.80 7.83
C THR A 182 -17.84 4.28 7.51
N ALA A 183 -18.97 4.95 7.23
CA ALA A 183 -18.99 6.38 6.96
C ALA A 183 -18.44 7.20 8.14
N LEU A 184 -18.77 6.82 9.38
CA LEU A 184 -18.23 7.45 10.58
C LEU A 184 -16.72 7.24 10.72
N VAL A 185 -16.21 6.03 10.44
CA VAL A 185 -14.77 5.75 10.45
C VAL A 185 -14.04 6.56 9.38
N CYS A 186 -14.58 6.60 8.15
CA CYS A 186 -14.01 7.40 7.07
C CYS A 186 -14.01 8.89 7.39
N ALA A 187 -15.10 9.42 7.97
CA ALA A 187 -15.17 10.81 8.41
C ALA A 187 -14.12 11.11 9.49
N ALA A 188 -13.96 10.22 10.48
CA ALA A 188 -12.91 10.35 11.49
C ALA A 188 -11.51 10.31 10.89
N ALA A 189 -11.27 9.46 9.89
CA ALA A 189 -9.99 9.40 9.18
C ALA A 189 -9.70 10.67 8.38
N VAL A 190 -10.71 11.26 7.74
CA VAL A 190 -10.58 12.56 7.05
C VAL A 190 -10.26 13.67 8.03
N VAL A 191 -10.93 13.72 9.19
CA VAL A 191 -10.60 14.68 10.25
C VAL A 191 -9.17 14.47 10.76
N ALA A 192 -8.75 13.23 10.99
CA ALA A 192 -7.38 12.94 11.40
C ALA A 192 -6.36 13.39 10.35
N LEU A 193 -6.68 13.23 9.05
CA LEU A 193 -5.85 13.72 7.95
C LEU A 193 -5.77 15.24 7.94
N THR A 194 -6.87 15.97 8.14
CA THR A 194 -6.83 17.45 8.14
C THR A 194 -6.09 18.01 9.34
N LEU A 195 -6.22 17.38 10.51
CA LEU A 195 -5.49 17.76 11.73
C LEU A 195 -3.98 17.44 11.66
N THR A 196 -3.59 16.47 10.84
CA THR A 196 -2.19 16.05 10.67
C THR A 196 -1.55 16.56 9.39
N SER A 197 -2.34 17.11 8.46
CA SER A 197 -1.87 17.78 7.27
C SER A 197 -1.25 19.13 7.66
N PRO A 198 0.02 19.40 7.31
CA PRO A 198 0.62 20.69 7.62
C PRO A 198 -0.03 21.80 6.78
N ALA A 199 -0.15 23.00 7.35
CA ALA A 199 -0.23 24.25 6.59
C ALA A 199 1.11 24.63 5.93
N GLY A 200 1.98 23.66 5.61
CA GLY A 200 3.36 23.87 5.16
C GLY A 200 3.96 22.65 4.45
N PRO A 201 5.03 22.81 3.67
CA PRO A 201 5.55 21.72 2.85
C PRO A 201 6.17 20.61 3.71
N ALA A 202 5.95 19.35 3.32
CA ALA A 202 6.30 18.12 4.05
C ALA A 202 7.78 17.96 4.48
N TRP A 203 8.68 18.82 4.00
CA TRP A 203 10.08 18.85 4.41
C TRP A 203 10.36 19.68 5.68
N ALA A 204 9.40 20.46 6.15
CA ALA A 204 9.61 21.47 7.20
C ALA A 204 9.34 20.98 8.63
N ASP A 205 8.84 19.75 8.83
CA ASP A 205 8.48 19.27 10.16
C ASP A 205 9.50 18.27 10.73
N PRO A 206 10.35 18.65 11.70
CA PRO A 206 11.30 17.75 12.36
C PRO A 206 10.62 16.69 13.23
N THR A 207 9.31 16.79 13.46
CA THR A 207 8.48 15.76 14.12
C THR A 207 7.83 14.79 13.11
N GLY A 208 8.04 15.01 11.82
CA GLY A 208 7.70 14.07 10.75
C GLY A 208 8.60 12.85 10.82
N TRP A 209 8.20 11.86 11.61
CA TRP A 209 8.64 10.45 11.71
C TRP A 209 9.12 9.73 10.42
N TRP A 210 8.98 10.31 9.22
CA TRP A 210 9.54 9.79 7.98
C TRP A 210 10.96 10.35 7.80
N PRO A 211 12.02 9.54 7.59
CA PRO A 211 13.31 10.09 7.21
C PRO A 211 13.12 10.87 5.92
N ALA A 212 13.37 12.18 5.97
CA ALA A 212 13.43 13.01 4.79
C ALA A 212 14.26 12.27 3.75
N PRO A 213 13.77 12.10 2.50
CA PRO A 213 14.56 11.45 1.47
C PRO A 213 15.91 12.14 1.48
N ALA A 214 16.98 11.36 1.63
CA ALA A 214 18.34 11.90 1.68
C ALA A 214 18.53 12.71 0.40
N THR A 215 18.28 14.01 0.48
CA THR A 215 18.57 14.94 -0.59
C THR A 215 20.08 14.94 -0.58
N ARG A 216 20.63 14.11 -1.46
CA ARG A 216 22.04 14.13 -1.81
C ARG A 216 22.24 15.42 -2.60
N THR A 217 22.05 16.57 -1.96
CA THR A 217 22.62 17.85 -2.35
C THR A 217 24.11 17.77 -2.03
N GLY A 218 24.78 16.83 -2.68
CA GLY A 218 26.22 16.88 -2.85
C GLY A 218 26.53 18.07 -3.75
N ARG A 219 26.46 19.28 -3.19
CA ARG A 219 27.35 20.35 -3.63
C ARG A 219 28.74 19.80 -3.33
N MET A 220 29.37 19.18 -4.33
CA MET A 220 30.81 19.02 -4.28
C MET A 220 31.38 20.44 -4.14
N PRO A 221 32.18 20.73 -3.10
CA PRO A 221 32.93 21.97 -3.09
C PRO A 221 33.89 21.89 -4.27
N CYS A 222 33.66 22.71 -5.30
CA CYS A 222 34.66 22.98 -6.31
C CYS A 222 35.89 23.52 -5.58
N ARG A 223 36.88 22.65 -5.34
CA ARG A 223 38.22 23.10 -4.94
C ARG A 223 38.74 23.97 -6.10
N PRO A 224 39.15 25.22 -5.86
CA PRO A 224 39.88 25.96 -6.88
C PRO A 224 41.16 25.18 -7.16
N SER A 225 41.32 24.70 -8.39
CA SER A 225 42.58 24.11 -8.82
C SER A 225 43.63 25.22 -8.81
N SER A 226 44.55 25.16 -7.87
CA SER A 226 45.82 25.87 -7.93
C SER A 226 46.64 25.29 -9.10
N ARG A 227 46.33 25.69 -10.33
CA ARG A 227 47.26 25.54 -11.44
C ARG A 227 48.15 26.77 -11.44
N SER A 228 49.36 26.56 -10.95
CA SER A 228 50.52 27.39 -11.23
C SER A 228 50.54 27.75 -12.72
N SER A 229 50.46 29.04 -13.00
CA SER A 229 50.70 29.63 -14.31
C SER A 229 52.17 29.45 -14.70
N ALA A 230 52.52 28.26 -15.19
CA ALA A 230 53.69 28.08 -16.03
C ALA A 230 53.23 28.29 -17.48
N ALA A 231 53.51 29.48 -18.02
CA ALA A 231 53.24 29.81 -19.41
C ALA A 231 54.14 28.94 -20.33
N PRO A 232 53.61 28.27 -21.36
CA PRO A 232 54.44 27.68 -22.38
C PRO A 232 54.91 28.77 -23.36
N SER A 233 56.22 28.98 -23.44
CA SER A 233 56.85 29.84 -24.45
C SER A 233 56.79 29.15 -25.82
N TRP A 234 55.99 29.70 -26.74
CA TRP A 234 55.99 29.29 -28.14
C TRP A 234 56.90 30.22 -28.98
N PRO A 235 57.71 29.70 -29.91
CA PRO A 235 58.52 30.52 -30.79
C PRO A 235 57.66 31.29 -31.79
N GLN A 236 57.98 32.56 -32.02
CA GLN A 236 57.30 33.45 -32.97
C GLN A 236 57.69 33.10 -34.42
N PRO A 237 56.73 32.98 -35.36
CA PRO A 237 57.05 32.90 -36.79
C PRO A 237 57.34 34.29 -37.39
N PRO A 238 58.14 34.38 -38.47
CA PRO A 238 58.60 35.64 -39.03
C PRO A 238 57.50 36.37 -39.83
N ARG A 239 57.62 37.70 -39.87
CA ARG A 239 56.70 38.65 -40.50
C ARG A 239 56.80 38.60 -42.04
N GLY A 240 55.65 38.50 -42.72
CA GLY A 240 55.53 38.88 -44.13
C GLY A 240 54.25 38.38 -44.80
N GLY A 241 53.50 39.28 -45.46
CA GLY A 241 52.70 38.96 -46.64
C GLY A 241 51.17 38.82 -46.50
N SER A 242 50.46 39.93 -46.73
CA SER A 242 49.23 40.11 -47.55
C SER A 242 47.97 39.20 -47.42
N ARG A 243 46.87 39.91 -47.10
CA ARG A 243 45.43 39.79 -47.53
C ARG A 243 44.46 38.82 -46.81
N PRO A 244 43.20 39.26 -46.52
CA PRO A 244 42.18 38.44 -45.89
C PRO A 244 41.21 37.80 -46.91
N GLY A 245 40.68 36.63 -46.57
CA GLY A 245 39.58 35.95 -47.27
C GLY A 245 38.63 35.27 -46.27
N PRO A 246 37.30 35.25 -46.48
CA PRO A 246 36.32 34.84 -45.47
C PRO A 246 35.67 33.48 -45.75
N ALA A 247 35.41 32.68 -44.72
CA ALA A 247 34.41 31.59 -44.63
C ALA A 247 34.74 30.81 -43.34
N GLY A 248 33.84 30.50 -42.41
CA GLY A 248 32.68 29.61 -42.52
C GLY A 248 32.69 28.79 -41.23
N ARG A 249 31.70 28.94 -40.35
CA ARG A 249 30.52 28.07 -40.20
C ARG A 249 30.81 26.62 -39.72
N TRP A 250 30.21 26.29 -38.56
CA TRP A 250 29.76 24.99 -38.05
C TRP A 250 30.74 23.91 -37.56
N ALA A 251 30.53 23.48 -36.29
CA ALA A 251 30.31 22.10 -35.79
C ALA A 251 30.90 21.97 -34.36
N ALA A 252 30.08 21.75 -33.32
CA ALA A 252 29.72 20.43 -32.75
C ALA A 252 30.96 19.52 -32.57
N SER A 253 31.35 19.04 -31.38
CA SER A 253 30.56 18.17 -30.49
C SER A 253 31.36 17.85 -29.19
N PRO A 254 30.76 17.13 -28.21
CA PRO A 254 31.17 17.10 -26.80
C PRO A 254 32.17 15.99 -26.46
N ALA A 255 32.97 16.19 -25.41
CA ALA A 255 33.84 15.16 -24.84
C ALA A 255 33.32 14.68 -23.48
N THR A 256 32.60 13.56 -23.57
CA THR A 256 32.54 12.39 -22.67
C THR A 256 33.26 12.44 -21.30
N CYS A 257 32.47 12.22 -20.24
CA CYS A 257 32.92 11.97 -18.88
C CYS A 257 33.07 10.46 -18.67
N SER A 258 34.31 9.97 -18.48
CA SER A 258 34.58 8.56 -18.16
C SER A 258 34.77 8.38 -16.64
N GLY A 259 33.93 7.53 -16.05
CA GLY A 259 34.00 7.16 -14.64
C GLY A 259 35.07 6.11 -14.38
N ARG A 260 35.71 6.19 -13.20
CA ARG A 260 36.44 5.08 -12.57
C ARG A 260 36.16 5.05 -11.06
N ARG A 261 35.79 3.86 -10.61
CA ARG A 261 36.02 3.28 -9.27
C ARG A 261 36.21 1.76 -9.50
N PRO A 262 36.72 0.98 -8.55
CA PRO A 262 37.67 1.28 -7.47
C PRO A 262 38.82 0.23 -7.43
N ARG A 263 39.73 0.34 -6.47
CA ARG A 263 40.38 -0.80 -5.80
C ARG A 263 40.17 -0.65 -4.31
#